data_AF-A0A453I1X6-F1
#
_entry.id   AF-A0A453I1X6-F1
#
_cell.length_a   1.000
_cell.length_b   1.000
_cell.length_c   1.000
_cell.angle_alpha   90.00
_cell.angle_beta   90.00
_cell.angle_gamma   90.00
#
_symmetry.space_group_name_H-M   'P 1'
#
loop_
_entity.id
_entity.type
_entity.pdbx_description
1 polymer ?
#
loop_
_entity_poly.entity_id
_entity_poly.type
_entity_poly.pdbx_seq_one_letter_code
_entity_poly.pdbx_strand_id
1 'polypeptide(L)' 'RHWDMCGDEVTSVVMRIIRGEESSESINDTVLVLIPKVMNPSLLTQFRPISLCNVLYKIASKVVANRLKVILPDIISD' A
#
# COMPACT_ATOMS: atom_id res chain seq x y z
N ARG A 1 20.28 -0.03 -5.70
CA ARG A 1 21.32 0.10 -6.75
C ARG A 1 20.84 0.90 -7.98
N HIS A 2 19.53 1.02 -8.25
CA HIS A 2 19.01 1.84 -9.38
C HIS A 2 18.19 3.06 -8.91
N TRP A 3 18.25 3.40 -7.62
CA TRP A 3 17.45 4.51 -7.07
C TRP A 3 17.85 5.85 -7.67
N ASP A 4 19.12 6.04 -7.98
CA ASP A 4 19.62 7.27 -8.62
C ASP A 4 19.03 7.50 -10.01
N MET A 5 18.47 6.46 -10.65
CA MET A 5 17.81 6.59 -11.96
C MET A 5 16.31 6.82 -11.86
N CYS A 6 15.61 6.16 -10.93
CA CYS A 6 14.13 6.20 -10.86
C CYS A 6 13.57 6.93 -9.63
N GLY A 7 14.41 7.31 -8.67
CA GLY A 7 13.98 7.88 -7.39
C GLY A 7 13.22 9.19 -7.54
N ASP A 8 13.68 10.06 -8.44
CA ASP A 8 13.03 11.35 -8.71
C ASP A 8 11.64 11.16 -9.32
N GLU A 9 11.49 10.24 -10.28
CA GLU A 9 10.22 9.93 -10.94
C GLU A 9 9.24 9.30 -9.96
N VAL A 10 9.69 8.30 -9.18
CA VAL A 10 8.90 7.66 -8.12
C VAL A 10 8.40 8.69 -7.12
N THR A 11 9.30 9.56 -6.64
CA THR A 11 8.97 10.60 -5.65
C THR A 11 7.99 11.60 -6.24
N SER A 12 8.21 12.04 -7.49
CA SER A 12 7.35 12.99 -8.19
C SER A 12 5.93 12.47 -8.33
N VAL A 13 5.74 11.23 -8.81
CA VAL A 13 4.41 10.59 -8.93
C VAL A 13 3.71 10.51 -7.57
N VAL A 14 4.41 10.02 -6.55
CA VAL A 14 3.84 9.92 -5.19
C VAL A 14 3.40 11.28 -4.68
N MET A 15 4.22 12.32 -4.87
CA MET A 15 3.90 13.66 -4.41
C MET A 15 2.70 14.27 -5.12
N ARG A 16 2.53 14.06 -6.43
CA ARG A 16 1.35 14.52 -7.19
C ARG A 16 0.07 13.85 -6.69
N ILE A 17 0.11 12.54 -6.41
CA ILE A 17 -1.02 11.82 -5.79
C ILE A 17 -1.36 12.40 -4.41
N ILE A 18 -0.36 12.61 -3.56
CA ILE A 18 -0.55 13.13 -2.19
C ILE A 18 -1.06 14.57 -2.17
N ARG A 19 -0.71 15.38 -3.18
CA ARG A 19 -1.21 16.76 -3.33
C ARG A 19 -2.60 16.82 -3.98
N GLY A 20 -3.14 15.69 -4.45
CA GLY A 20 -4.42 15.63 -5.15
C GLY A 20 -4.34 16.12 -6.61
N GLU A 21 -3.14 16.21 -7.17
CA GLU A 21 -2.91 16.62 -8.57
C GLU A 21 -3.12 15.45 -9.54
N GLU A 22 -2.96 14.21 -9.07
CA GLU A 22 -3.19 12.99 -9.84
C GLU A 22 -4.00 11.96 -9.04
N SER A 23 -4.81 11.16 -9.74
CA SER A 23 -5.54 10.03 -9.15
C SER A 23 -4.63 8.80 -8.99
N SER A 24 -4.89 8.01 -7.94
CA SER A 24 -4.22 6.72 -7.73
C SER A 24 -4.95 5.53 -8.37
N GLU A 25 -6.09 5.76 -9.03
CA GLU A 25 -6.93 4.71 -9.62
C GLU A 25 -6.19 3.83 -10.62
N SER A 26 -5.28 4.39 -11.42
CA SER A 26 -4.52 3.62 -12.41
C SER A 26 -3.51 2.64 -11.80
N ILE A 27 -3.22 2.74 -10.50
CA ILE A 27 -2.20 1.93 -9.80
C ILE A 27 -2.73 1.28 -8.51
N ASN A 28 -4.02 1.43 -8.19
CA ASN A 28 -4.62 0.86 -6.99
C ASN A 28 -5.12 -0.58 -7.17
N ASP A 29 -4.97 -1.14 -8.37
CA ASP A 29 -5.25 -2.55 -8.65
C ASP A 29 -4.40 -3.47 -7.76
N THR A 30 -5.03 -4.55 -7.29
CA THR A 30 -4.37 -5.53 -6.41
C THR A 30 -4.56 -6.95 -6.91
N VAL A 31 -3.49 -7.73 -6.84
CA VAL A 31 -3.54 -9.18 -7.08
C VAL A 31 -3.74 -9.87 -5.75
N LEU A 32 -4.84 -10.60 -5.61
CA LEU A 32 -5.11 -11.41 -4.43
C LEU A 32 -4.34 -12.73 -4.50
N VAL A 33 -3.46 -12.96 -3.53
CA VAL A 33 -2.71 -14.21 -3.38
C VAL A 33 -3.13 -14.92 -2.10
N LEU A 34 -3.37 -16.22 -2.20
CA LEU A 34 -3.75 -17.06 -1.07
C LEU A 34 -2.53 -17.82 -0.54
N ILE A 35 -2.09 -17.49 0.68
CA ILE A 35 -0.98 -18.19 1.33
C ILE A 35 -1.54 -19.29 2.26
N PRO A 36 -1.17 -20.56 2.08
CA PRO A 36 -1.58 -21.64 2.97
C PRO A 36 -1.13 -21.39 4.43
N LYS A 37 -2.02 -21.63 5.40
CA LYS A 37 -1.67 -21.63 6.83
C LYS A 37 -1.36 -23.02 7.39
N VAL A 38 -1.75 -24.07 6.66
CA VAL A 38 -1.60 -25.48 7.06
C VAL A 38 -1.10 -26.30 5.88
N MET A 39 -0.57 -27.49 6.17
CA MET A 39 -0.22 -28.47 5.14
C MET A 39 -1.50 -29.04 4.51
N ASN A 40 -1.56 -29.10 3.17
CA ASN A 40 -2.71 -29.59 2.39
C ASN A 40 -4.04 -28.88 2.72
N PRO A 41 -4.17 -27.58 2.41
CA PRO A 41 -5.41 -26.84 2.67
C PRO A 41 -6.55 -27.33 1.76
N SER A 42 -7.73 -27.55 2.33
CA SER A 42 -8.97 -27.97 1.67
C SER A 42 -10.11 -26.95 1.81
N LEU A 43 -9.99 -25.98 2.73
CA LEU A 43 -10.97 -24.94 2.98
C LEU A 43 -10.36 -23.54 2.75
N LEU A 44 -11.15 -22.59 2.24
CA LEU A 44 -10.71 -21.20 2.05
C LEU A 44 -10.25 -20.53 3.35
N THR A 45 -10.87 -20.89 4.48
CA THR A 45 -10.50 -20.40 5.82
C THR A 45 -9.10 -20.84 6.26
N GLN A 46 -8.49 -21.82 5.58
CA GLN A 46 -7.12 -22.28 5.84
C GLN A 46 -6.07 -21.49 5.06
N PHE A 47 -6.49 -20.52 4.24
CA PHE A 47 -5.59 -19.58 3.59
C PHE A 47 -5.57 -18.24 4.34
N ARG A 48 -4.46 -17.52 4.21
CA ARG A 48 -4.34 -16.10 4.53
C ARG A 48 -4.31 -15.34 3.20
N PRO A 49 -5.32 -14.53 2.88
CA PRO A 49 -5.24 -13.66 1.72
C PRO A 49 -4.19 -12.56 1.95
N ILE A 50 -3.40 -12.27 0.92
CA ILE A 50 -2.53 -11.09 0.85
C ILE A 50 -2.83 -10.38 -0.46
N SER A 51 -3.06 -9.07 -0.37
CA SER A 51 -3.14 -8.19 -1.54
C SER A 51 -1.72 -7.76 -1.94
N LEU A 52 -1.30 -8.13 -3.15
CA LEU A 52 -0.11 -7.57 -3.77
C LEU A 52 -0.52 -6.33 -4.56
N CYS A 53 -0.07 -5.16 -4.11
CA CYS A 53 -0.41 -3.87 -4.69
C CYS A 53 0.81 -3.28 -5.44
N ASN A 54 0.56 -2.26 -6.27
CA ASN A 54 1.64 -1.47 -6.87
C ASN A 54 2.50 -0.80 -5.79
N VAL A 55 3.83 -0.79 -5.99
CA VAL A 55 4.77 -0.18 -5.04
C VAL A 55 4.53 1.33 -4.90
N LEU A 56 4.23 2.04 -5.99
CA LEU A 56 3.92 3.48 -5.96
C LEU A 56 2.69 3.74 -5.10
N TYR A 57 1.64 2.94 -5.29
CA TYR A 57 0.42 3.01 -4.47
C TYR A 57 0.75 2.76 -3.00
N LYS A 58 1.54 1.73 -2.70
CA LYS A 58 1.95 1.40 -1.33
C LYS A 58 2.74 2.53 -0.66
N ILE A 59 3.61 3.22 -1.39
CA ILE A 59 4.35 4.37 -0.86
C ILE A 59 3.39 5.52 -0.57
N ALA A 60 2.49 5.86 -1.50
CA ALA A 60 1.49 6.92 -1.29
C ALA A 60 0.60 6.62 -0.07
N SER A 61 0.03 5.42 0.03
CA SER A 61 -0.78 5.00 1.19
C SER A 61 0.03 5.08 2.49
N LYS A 62 1.33 4.74 2.46
CA LYS A 62 2.20 4.82 3.64
C LYS A 62 2.44 6.27 4.07
N VAL A 63 2.59 7.20 3.14
CA VAL A 63 2.72 8.64 3.45
C VAL A 63 1.46 9.13 4.17
N VAL A 64 0.27 8.80 3.65
CA VAL A 64 -1.01 9.15 4.29
C VAL A 64 -1.10 8.54 5.69
N ALA A 65 -0.82 7.24 5.83
CA ALA A 65 -0.85 6.55 7.12
C ALA A 65 0.12 7.17 8.13
N ASN A 66 1.32 7.58 7.71
CA ASN A 66 2.29 8.23 8.59
C ASN A 66 1.82 9.63 9.02
N ARG A 67 1.12 10.39 8.16
CA ARG A 67 0.51 11.67 8.54
C ARG A 67 -0.61 11.46 9.56
N LEU A 68 -1.49 10.48 9.31
CA LEU A 68 -2.59 10.14 10.23
C LEU A 68 -2.07 9.67 11.58
N LYS A 69 -0.98 8.89 11.61
CA LYS A 69 -0.37 8.37 12.84
C LYS A 69 -0.12 9.44 13.90
N VAL A 70 0.20 10.67 13.49
CA VAL A 70 0.46 11.78 14.41
C VAL A 70 -0.81 12.30 15.07
N ILE A 71 -1.95 12.20 14.39
CA ILE A 71 -3.24 12.77 14.82
C ILE A 71 -4.11 11.72 15.54
N LEU A 72 -3.93 10.43 15.21
CA LEU A 72 -4.73 9.33 15.79
C LEU A 72 -4.82 9.32 17.32
N PRO A 73 -3.75 9.61 18.10
CA PRO A 73 -3.83 9.63 19.56
C PRO A 73 -4.81 10.67 20.12
N ASP A 74 -5.05 11.77 19.39
CA ASP A 74 -5.90 12.87 19.87
C ASP A 74 -7.39 12.66 19.52
N ILE A 75 -7.70 11.74 18.60
CA ILE A 75 -9.04 11.56 18.02
C ILE A 75 -9.65 10.18 18.29
N ILE A 76 -8.88 9.25 18.86
CA ILE A 76 -9.36 7.94 19.28
C ILE A 76 -9.52 7.97 20.80
N SER A 77 -10.74 7.68 21.27
CA SER A 77 -11.01 7.42 22.69
C SER A 77 -10.36 6.09 23.11
N ASP A 78 -9.86 6.05 24.35
CA ASP A 78 -9.47 4.81 25.02
C ASP A 78 -10.59 3.76 25.01
#